data_AF-A0A180F3G4-F1
#
_entry.id   AF-A0A180F3G4-F1
#
_cell.length_a   1.000
_cell.length_b   1.000
_cell.length_c   1.000
_cell.angle_alpha   90.00
_cell.angle_beta   90.00
_cell.angle_gamma   90.00
#
_symmetry.space_group_name_H-M   'P 1'
#
loop_
_entity.id
_entity.type
_entity.pdbx_description
1 polymer ?
#
loop_
_entity_poly.entity_id
_entity_poly.type
_entity_poly.pdbx_seq_one_letter_code
_entity_poly.pdbx_strand_id
1 'polypeptide(L)'
;MAIENTGQYRGVYHVLGGRISPIDGIGPGDLQIDSLVSRVSAGGISEVILALSTTMDGDTTNFFIYRKLSKYDNVQVSIIARGISIGDEIEYADEVTLGRSILNRTRFADSIKM
;
A
#
# COMPACT_ATOMS: atom_id res chain seq x y z
N MET A 1 -7.21 2.30 15.73
CA MET A 1 -6.93 2.36 14.28
C MET A 1 -6.21 1.07 13.91
N ALA A 2 -6.49 0.45 12.75
CA ALA A 2 -6.12 -0.96 12.50
C ALA A 2 -4.60 -1.21 12.53
N ILE A 3 -3.80 -0.32 11.94
CA ILE A 3 -2.34 -0.45 11.88
C ILE A 3 -1.72 -0.16 13.26
N GLU A 4 -2.22 0.84 13.98
CA GLU A 4 -1.75 1.25 15.31
C GLU A 4 -1.99 0.17 16.35
N ASN A 5 -3.11 -0.55 16.23
CA ASN A 5 -3.44 -1.67 17.09
C ASN A 5 -2.41 -2.82 17.01
N THR A 6 -1.58 -2.87 15.95
CA THR A 6 -0.49 -3.85 15.84
C THR A 6 0.69 -3.53 16.75
N GLY A 7 0.87 -2.26 17.16
CA GLY A 7 2.06 -1.78 17.87
C GLY A 7 3.36 -1.82 17.07
N GLN A 8 3.31 -2.20 15.79
CA GLN A 8 4.50 -2.40 14.93
C GLN A 8 4.87 -1.17 14.10
N TYR A 9 3.94 -0.24 13.89
CA TYR A 9 4.19 0.95 13.09
C TYR A 9 4.42 2.17 13.98
N ARG A 10 5.52 2.88 13.72
CA ARG A 10 5.92 4.11 14.45
C ARG A 10 6.01 5.34 13.54
N GLY A 11 5.60 5.20 12.28
CA GLY A 11 5.57 6.31 11.33
C GLY A 11 4.32 7.17 11.52
N VAL A 12 4.00 7.94 10.47
CA VAL A 12 2.87 8.86 10.45
C VAL A 12 1.98 8.59 9.25
N TYR A 13 0.68 8.78 9.44
CA TYR A 13 -0.32 8.45 8.43
C TYR A 13 -0.56 9.62 7.47
N HIS A 14 -1.11 9.29 6.31
CA HIS A 14 -1.71 10.24 5.39
C HIS A 14 -3.03 9.67 4.92
N VAL A 15 -4.14 10.35 5.23
CA VAL A 15 -5.49 9.87 4.91
C VAL A 15 -5.93 10.49 3.59
N LEU A 16 -6.20 9.65 2.58
CA LEU A 16 -6.59 10.12 1.24
C LEU A 16 -8.02 10.64 1.16
N GLY A 17 -8.89 10.24 2.10
CA GLY A 17 -10.33 10.56 2.06
C GLY A 17 -11.15 9.68 1.12
N GLY A 18 -10.54 8.67 0.49
CA GLY A 18 -11.20 7.77 -0.45
C GLY A 18 -10.20 7.01 -1.33
N ARG A 19 -10.70 6.52 -2.46
CA ARG A 19 -9.93 5.89 -3.54
C ARG A 19 -10.48 6.39 -4.87
N ILE A 20 -9.66 6.36 -5.92
CA ILE A 20 -10.11 6.67 -7.28
C ILE A 20 -11.10 5.59 -7.68
N SER A 21 -12.33 5.99 -8.02
CA SER A 21 -13.38 5.08 -8.43
C SER A 21 -14.20 5.72 -9.55
N PRO A 22 -13.96 5.33 -10.82
CA PRO A 22 -14.72 5.85 -11.95
C PRO A 22 -16.23 5.55 -11.86
N ILE A 23 -16.59 4.41 -11.25
CA ILE A 23 -17.99 4.00 -11.06
C ILE A 23 -18.71 4.95 -10.11
N ASP A 24 -18.03 5.33 -9.01
CA ASP A 24 -18.57 6.28 -8.03
C ASP A 24 -18.34 7.75 -8.44
N GLY A 25 -17.75 8.00 -9.61
CA GLY A 25 -17.42 9.35 -10.09
C GLY A 25 -16.30 10.05 -9.31
N ILE A 26 -15.49 9.31 -8.54
CA ILE A 26 -14.43 9.85 -7.68
C ILE A 26 -13.11 9.87 -8.46
N GLY A 27 -12.61 11.07 -8.76
CA GLY A 27 -11.34 11.31 -9.43
C GLY A 27 -10.19 11.59 -8.46
N PRO A 28 -8.95 11.74 -8.97
CA PRO A 28 -7.80 12.08 -8.14
C PRO A 28 -7.92 13.43 -7.42
N GLY A 29 -8.63 14.40 -8.02
CA GLY A 29 -8.83 15.74 -7.45
C GLY A 29 -9.76 15.76 -6.24
N ASP A 30 -10.55 14.72 -6.05
CA ASP A 30 -11.44 14.55 -4.89
C ASP A 30 -10.72 13.95 -3.68
N LEU A 31 -9.45 13.57 -3.86
CA LEU A 31 -8.63 12.89 -2.86
C LEU A 31 -7.49 13.78 -2.39
N GLN A 32 -7.00 13.51 -1.18
CA GLN A 32 -5.86 14.20 -0.58
C GLN A 32 -4.52 13.72 -1.18
N ILE A 33 -4.41 13.57 -2.49
CA ILE A 33 -3.18 13.11 -3.16
C ILE A 33 -2.17 14.26 -3.33
N ASP A 34 -2.63 15.46 -3.71
CA ASP A 34 -1.72 16.59 -3.92
C ASP A 34 -1.08 17.08 -2.61
N SER A 35 -1.79 16.96 -1.49
CA SER A 35 -1.24 17.24 -0.17
C SER A 35 -0.19 16.21 0.25
N LEU A 36 -0.37 14.92 -0.09
CA LEU A 36 0.67 13.90 0.07
C LEU A 36 1.92 14.24 -0.75
N VAL A 37 1.75 14.59 -2.02
CA VAL A 37 2.86 14.96 -2.91
C VAL A 37 3.59 16.19 -2.38
N SER A 38 2.85 17.18 -1.86
CA SER A 38 3.42 18.37 -1.24
C SER A 38 4.25 18.02 0.01
N ARG A 39 3.72 17.14 0.88
CA ARG A 39 4.41 16.66 2.08
C ARG A 39 5.72 15.94 1.74
N VAL A 40 5.73 15.13 0.68
CA VAL A 40 6.93 14.45 0.19
C VAL A 40 7.93 15.46 -0.39
N SER A 41 7.44 16.43 -1.18
CA SER A 41 8.30 17.43 -1.82
C SER A 41 8.99 18.37 -0.84
N ALA A 42 8.38 18.61 0.33
CA ALA A 42 8.96 19.40 1.42
C ALA A 42 10.20 18.72 2.06
N GLY A 43 10.45 17.44 1.76
CA GLY A 43 11.58 16.67 2.28
C GLY A 43 11.29 16.03 3.65
N GLY A 44 12.31 15.35 4.19
CA GLY A 44 12.23 14.66 5.49
C GLY A 44 11.47 13.33 5.49
N ILE A 45 10.91 12.90 4.35
CA ILE A 45 10.29 11.59 4.16
C ILE A 45 11.24 10.70 3.37
N SER A 46 11.65 9.58 3.95
CA SER A 46 12.47 8.57 3.28
C SER A 46 11.64 7.46 2.62
N GLU A 47 10.42 7.22 3.11
CA GLU A 47 9.55 6.15 2.64
C GLU A 47 8.07 6.53 2.66
N VAL A 48 7.34 6.11 1.63
CA VAL A 48 5.87 6.14 1.57
C VAL A 48 5.36 4.70 1.40
N ILE A 49 4.63 4.21 2.40
CA ILE A 49 4.01 2.88 2.38
C ILE A 49 2.57 3.00 1.87
N LEU A 50 2.27 2.35 0.74
CA LEU A 50 0.94 2.27 0.16
C LEU A 50 0.13 1.17 0.85
N ALA A 51 -0.89 1.57 1.61
CA ALA A 51 -1.72 0.67 2.42
C ALA A 51 -3.22 0.77 2.05
N LEU A 52 -3.52 0.87 0.74
CA LEU A 52 -4.90 0.87 0.23
C LEU A 52 -5.44 -0.55 0.02
N SER A 53 -6.76 -0.67 -0.15
CA SER A 53 -7.45 -1.94 -0.40
C SER A 53 -6.88 -2.70 -1.60
N THR A 54 -7.00 -4.02 -1.57
CA THR A 54 -6.56 -4.93 -2.65
C THR A 54 -7.53 -5.01 -3.83
N THR A 55 -8.47 -4.08 -3.92
CA THR A 55 -9.45 -3.94 -5.01
C THR A 55 -8.82 -3.26 -6.24
N MET A 56 -9.47 -3.37 -7.40
CA MET A 56 -9.01 -2.70 -8.63
C MET A 56 -8.86 -1.19 -8.43
N ASP A 57 -9.86 -0.53 -7.84
CA ASP A 57 -9.80 0.91 -7.48
C ASP A 57 -8.61 1.24 -6.56
N GLY A 58 -8.34 0.38 -5.58
CA GLY A 58 -7.20 0.54 -4.68
C GLY A 58 -5.86 0.42 -5.40
N ASP A 59 -5.74 -0.55 -6.32
CA ASP A 59 -4.57 -0.74 -7.18
C ASP A 59 -4.36 0.45 -8.13
N THR A 60 -5.43 0.94 -8.76
CA THR A 60 -5.39 2.14 -9.59
C THR A 60 -4.94 3.37 -8.79
N THR A 61 -5.45 3.53 -7.57
CA THR A 61 -5.07 4.64 -6.70
C THR A 61 -3.61 4.55 -6.26
N ASN A 62 -3.16 3.35 -5.86
CA ASN A 62 -1.75 3.08 -5.53
C ASN A 62 -0.83 3.41 -6.70
N PHE A 63 -1.17 2.95 -7.91
CA PHE A 63 -0.39 3.21 -9.11
C PHE A 63 -0.33 4.70 -9.46
N PHE A 64 -1.45 5.41 -9.31
CA PHE A 64 -1.49 6.86 -9.54
C PHE A 64 -0.57 7.62 -8.57
N ILE A 65 -0.61 7.27 -7.28
CA ILE A 65 0.27 7.85 -6.26
C ILE A 65 1.73 7.53 -6.56
N TYR A 66 2.04 6.26 -6.86
CA TYR A 66 3.40 5.84 -7.23
C TYR A 66 3.95 6.67 -8.39
N ARG A 67 3.18 6.86 -9.47
CA ARG A 67 3.57 7.69 -10.63
C ARG A 67 3.83 9.15 -10.27
N LYS A 68 3.09 9.71 -9.30
CA LYS A 68 3.29 11.09 -8.83
C LYS A 68 4.54 11.22 -7.95
N LEU A 69 4.90 10.16 -7.23
CA LEU A 69 6.03 10.14 -6.31
C LEU A 69 7.34 9.65 -6.96
N SER A 70 7.28 8.90 -8.06
CA SER A 70 8.45 8.31 -8.73
C SER A 70 9.44 9.31 -9.31
N LYS A 71 9.12 10.61 -9.25
CA LYS A 71 10.02 11.71 -9.64
C LYS A 71 10.91 12.22 -8.50
N TYR A 72 10.73 11.70 -7.27
CA TYR A 72 11.54 12.05 -6.11
C TYR A 72 12.52 10.91 -5.82
N ASP A 73 13.78 11.08 -6.19
CA ASP A 73 14.81 10.03 -6.13
C ASP A 73 15.16 9.59 -4.69
N ASN A 74 14.85 10.42 -3.70
CA ASN A 74 15.17 10.20 -2.29
C ASN A 74 14.04 9.54 -1.49
N VAL A 75 12.97 9.09 -2.14
CA VAL A 75 11.78 8.55 -1.48
C VAL A 75 11.51 7.14 -1.99
N GLN A 76 11.65 6.17 -1.09
CA GLN A 76 11.23 4.80 -1.37
C GLN A 76 9.71 4.71 -1.34
N VAL A 77 9.11 4.10 -2.35
CA VAL A 77 7.68 3.76 -2.31
C VAL A 77 7.55 2.26 -2.14
N SER A 78 6.91 1.84 -1.06
CA SER A 78 6.63 0.44 -0.75
C SER A 78 5.13 0.20 -0.68
N ILE A 79 4.72 -1.06 -0.64
CA ILE A 79 3.31 -1.46 -0.53
C ILE A 79 3.19 -2.52 0.55
N ILE A 80 2.08 -2.50 1.30
CA ILE A 80 1.82 -3.55 2.28
C ILE A 80 1.78 -4.93 1.60
N ALA A 81 2.30 -5.94 2.30
CA ALA A 81 2.32 -7.31 1.80
C ALA A 81 0.92 -7.80 1.41
N ARG A 82 0.85 -8.62 0.36
CA ARG A 82 -0.39 -9.21 -0.16
C ARG A 82 -0.22 -10.71 -0.28
N GLY A 83 -1.18 -11.45 0.26
CA GLY A 83 -1.17 -12.90 0.19
C GLY A 83 -2.15 -13.51 1.18
N ILE A 84 -1.97 -14.80 1.41
CA ILE A 84 -2.76 -15.60 2.37
C ILE A 84 -2.62 -15.00 3.78
N SER A 85 -3.73 -14.95 4.53
CA SER A 85 -3.71 -14.45 5.90
C SER A 85 -3.13 -15.49 6.85
N ILE A 86 -2.60 -15.05 7.99
CA ILE A 86 -2.19 -15.98 9.04
C ILE A 86 -3.45 -16.67 9.58
N GLY A 87 -3.42 -18.00 9.62
CA GLY A 87 -4.54 -18.83 10.09
C GLY A 87 -5.46 -19.34 8.98
N ASP A 88 -5.27 -18.90 7.74
CA ASP A 88 -5.97 -19.48 6.58
C ASP A 88 -5.33 -20.81 6.17
N GLU A 89 -6.14 -21.76 5.71
CA GLU A 89 -5.64 -22.98 5.06
C GLU A 89 -5.54 -22.76 3.54
N ILE A 90 -4.46 -23.27 2.94
CA ILE A 90 -4.18 -23.10 1.50
C ILE A 90 -5.34 -23.60 0.63
N GLU A 91 -6.00 -24.68 1.05
CA GLU A 91 -7.09 -25.33 0.31
C GLU A 91 -8.34 -24.44 0.15
N TYR A 92 -8.50 -23.42 1.01
CA TYR A 92 -9.65 -22.51 0.98
C TYR A 92 -9.31 -21.12 0.43
N ALA A 93 -8.04 -20.85 0.10
CA ALA A 93 -7.64 -19.58 -0.46
C ALA A 93 -7.99 -19.50 -1.96
N ASP A 94 -8.40 -18.31 -2.42
CA ASP A 94 -8.68 -18.10 -3.84
C ASP A 94 -7.39 -18.09 -4.68
N GLU A 95 -7.53 -18.44 -5.95
CA GLU A 95 -6.40 -18.58 -6.88
C GLU A 95 -5.61 -17.27 -7.06
N VAL A 96 -6.26 -16.11 -6.96
CA VAL A 96 -5.61 -14.79 -7.11
C VAL A 96 -4.72 -14.51 -5.91
N THR A 97 -5.21 -14.77 -4.70
CA THR A 97 -4.45 -14.64 -3.45
C THR A 97 -3.28 -15.64 -3.40
N LEU A 98 -3.50 -16.89 -3.81
CA LEU A 98 -2.45 -17.90 -3.93
C LEU A 98 -1.39 -17.49 -4.96
N GLY A 99 -1.81 -17.04 -6.14
CA GLY A 99 -0.90 -16.56 -7.18
C GLY A 99 -0.05 -15.39 -6.70
N ARG A 100 -0.64 -14.40 -6.01
CA ARG A 100 0.09 -13.28 -5.40
C ARG A 100 1.09 -13.74 -4.34
N SER A 101 0.72 -14.73 -3.52
CA SER A 101 1.58 -15.28 -2.48
C SER A 101 2.79 -16.02 -3.05
N ILE A 102 2.61 -16.78 -4.13
CA ILE A 102 3.70 -17.51 -4.82
C ILE A 102 4.68 -16.53 -5.48
N LEU A 103 4.17 -15.50 -6.15
CA LEU A 103 5.00 -14.49 -6.83
C LEU A 103 5.84 -13.67 -5.85
N ASN A 104 5.25 -13.30 -4.70
CA ASN A 104 5.89 -12.47 -3.69
C ASN A 104 6.54 -13.27 -2.55
N ARG A 105 6.75 -14.58 -2.72
CA ARG A 105 7.33 -15.44 -1.68
C ARG A 105 8.69 -14.90 -1.22
N THR A 106 8.91 -14.88 0.08
CA THR A 106 10.19 -14.49 0.68
C THR A 106 11.04 -15.72 0.95
N ARG A 107 12.35 -15.53 1.11
CA ARG A 107 13.23 -16.60 1.59
C ARG A 107 12.93 -16.87 3.05
N PHE A 108 12.79 -18.13 3.42
CA PHE A 108 12.54 -18.52 4.81
C PHE A 108 13.63 -18.02 5.76
N ALA A 109 14.90 -17.98 5.33
CA ALA A 109 15.99 -17.44 6.14
C ALA A 109 15.81 -15.95 6.51
N ASP A 110 15.13 -15.17 5.66
CA ASP A 110 14.86 -13.76 5.92
C ASP A 110 13.65 -13.58 6.87
N SER A 111 12.72 -14.54 6.90
CA SER A 111 11.52 -14.47 7.76
C SER A 111 11.78 -14.78 9.24
N ILE A 112 12.92 -15.38 9.59
CA ILE A 112 13.26 -15.72 10.98
C ILE A 112 14.12 -14.63 11.67
N LYS A 113 14.50 -13.58 10.93
CA LYS A 113 15.26 -12.43 11.50
C LYS A 113 14.36 -11.40 12.20
N MET A 114 13.09 -11.75 12.46
CA MET A 114 12.14 -10.90 13.18
C MET A 114 12.43 -10.86 14.68
#